data_AF-A0A0N8H7Z5-F1
#
_entry.id   AF-A0A0N8H7Z5-F1
#
_cell.length_a   1.000
_cell.length_b   1.000
_cell.length_c   1.000
_cell.angle_alpha   90.00
_cell.angle_beta   90.00
_cell.angle_gamma   90.00
#
_symmetry.space_group_name_H-M   'P 1'
#
loop_
_entity.id
_entity.type
_entity.pdbx_description
1 polymer ?
#
loop_
_entity_poly.entity_id
_entity_poly.type
_entity_poly.pdbx_seq_one_letter_code
_entity_poly.pdbx_strand_id
1 'polypeptide(L)'
;MTVAPNPSDSSVVNEEAIPQWTAKGALERLIGKLEETITRELLLFRIATKLKAVDRAGWIRHGIENPESVAAHSWGMTFLALFVPLESIDRSRVVFMAIIHDLAEVLVGDVTPHDPISRKEKKRREDETMDLLASMLSKTDGEYILGLWREFEDGKTKESLVAQDLDKIDMVLQALTYEESIGRGKLDEFMHAVNKIKTPELKSFASKILQGRNEAKDDAWSRSTKKIDEYYRS
;
A
#
# COMPACT_ATOMS: atom_id res chain seq x y z
N MET A 1 46.04 14.82 43.71
CA MET A 1 45.04 15.91 43.73
C MET A 1 44.43 15.99 42.35
N THR A 2 43.36 15.23 42.14
CA THR A 2 42.62 15.13 40.87
C THR A 2 41.38 16.02 40.98
N VAL A 3 41.38 17.13 40.25
CA VAL A 3 40.23 18.03 40.15
C VAL A 3 39.26 17.43 39.13
N ALA A 4 38.05 17.11 39.58
CA ALA A 4 36.97 16.63 38.71
C ALA A 4 36.46 17.78 37.82
N PRO A 5 36.06 17.52 36.55
CA PRO A 5 35.48 18.55 35.70
C PRO A 5 34.03 18.86 36.13
N ASN A 6 33.70 20.13 36.06
CA ASN A 6 32.45 20.77 36.46
C ASN A 6 31.32 20.44 35.44
N PRO A 7 30.11 20.01 35.85
CA PRO A 7 29.02 19.71 34.93
C PRO A 7 28.17 20.97 34.71
N SER A 8 28.63 21.89 33.86
CA SER A 8 27.81 23.04 33.47
C SER A 8 28.16 23.56 32.08
N ASP A 9 28.39 22.65 31.14
CA ASP A 9 28.40 22.99 29.72
C ASP A 9 27.16 22.35 29.09
N SER A 10 26.01 22.99 29.33
CA SER A 10 24.83 22.76 28.52
C SER A 10 25.11 23.36 27.15
N SER A 11 25.89 22.64 26.35
CA SER A 11 25.92 22.85 24.92
C SER A 11 24.48 22.68 24.44
N VAL A 12 23.84 23.80 24.14
CA VAL A 12 22.58 23.86 23.41
C VAL A 12 22.86 23.11 22.11
N VAL A 13 22.48 21.84 22.07
CA VAL A 13 22.41 21.10 20.82
C VAL A 13 21.35 21.85 20.04
N ASN A 14 21.82 22.56 19.02
CA ASN A 14 20.94 23.19 18.06
C ASN A 14 20.20 22.03 17.39
N GLU A 15 18.99 21.73 17.86
CA GLU A 15 18.05 20.86 17.17
C GLU A 15 17.76 21.58 15.85
N GLU A 16 18.58 21.34 14.83
CA GLU A 16 18.22 21.65 13.46
C GLU A 16 16.85 21.01 13.25
N ALA A 17 15.82 21.87 13.18
CA ALA A 17 14.44 21.44 13.04
C ALA A 17 14.40 20.48 11.87
N ILE A 18 14.13 19.20 12.14
CA ILE A 18 13.98 18.17 11.12
C ILE A 18 13.03 18.77 10.08
N PRO A 19 13.47 18.94 8.81
CA PRO A 19 12.66 19.62 7.82
C PRO A 19 11.28 18.97 7.77
N GLN A 20 10.24 19.74 8.06
CA GLN A 20 8.88 19.23 8.08
C GLN A 20 8.59 18.62 6.71
N TRP A 21 8.13 17.36 6.70
CA TRP A 21 7.82 16.65 5.46
C TRP A 21 6.72 17.41 4.70
N THR A 22 6.93 17.60 3.39
CA THR A 22 5.95 18.14 2.44
C THR A 22 5.94 17.30 1.17
N ALA A 23 4.81 17.24 0.48
CA ALA A 23 4.68 16.50 -0.78
C ALA A 23 5.56 17.12 -1.87
N LYS A 24 5.66 18.45 -1.92
CA LYS A 24 6.56 19.15 -2.83
C LYS A 24 8.02 18.80 -2.59
N GLY A 25 8.46 18.80 -1.33
CA GLY A 25 9.84 18.43 -0.99
C GLY A 25 10.14 16.95 -1.26
N ALA A 26 9.17 16.06 -1.05
CA ALA A 26 9.29 14.65 -1.44
C ALA A 26 9.40 14.48 -2.95
N LEU A 27 8.58 15.21 -3.72
CA LEU A 27 8.65 15.23 -5.17
C LEU A 27 10.01 15.72 -5.66
N GLU A 28 10.50 16.86 -5.16
CA GLU A 28 11.82 17.42 -5.53
C GLU A 28 12.96 16.43 -5.28
N ARG A 29 12.90 15.66 -4.18
CA ARG A 29 13.86 14.58 -3.92
C ARG A 29 13.74 13.42 -4.90
N LEU A 30 12.51 13.06 -5.30
CA LEU A 30 12.25 11.93 -6.20
C LEU A 30 12.73 12.20 -7.63
N ILE A 31 12.48 13.39 -8.16
CA ILE A 31 12.77 13.72 -9.56
C ILE A 31 14.02 14.59 -9.75
N GLY A 32 14.55 15.18 -8.68
CA GLY A 32 15.63 16.15 -8.77
C GLY A 32 15.18 17.46 -9.42
N LYS A 33 15.98 18.00 -10.34
CA LYS A 33 15.61 19.19 -11.11
C LYS A 33 14.56 18.82 -12.16
N LEU A 34 13.44 19.53 -12.13
CA LEU A 34 12.43 19.50 -13.19
C LEU A 34 13.04 20.03 -14.50
N GLU A 35 13.00 19.22 -15.55
CA GLU A 35 13.26 19.71 -16.90
C GLU A 35 12.06 20.56 -17.34
N GLU A 36 12.30 21.79 -17.80
CA GLU A 36 11.27 22.77 -18.16
C GLU A 36 10.34 22.31 -19.31
N THR A 37 10.71 21.23 -20.01
CA THR A 37 10.02 20.72 -21.21
C THR A 37 8.91 19.71 -20.91
N ILE A 38 8.81 19.17 -19.68
CA ILE A 38 7.84 18.13 -19.33
C ILE A 38 6.53 18.77 -18.82
N THR A 39 5.40 18.41 -19.41
CA THR A 39 4.08 18.85 -18.91
C THR A 39 3.78 18.23 -17.55
N ARG A 40 2.93 18.89 -16.75
CA ARG A 40 2.55 18.39 -15.42
C ARG A 40 1.91 17.00 -15.47
N GLU A 41 1.08 16.74 -16.48
CA GLU A 41 0.40 15.45 -16.67
C GLU A 41 1.40 14.34 -16.99
N LEU A 42 2.35 14.58 -17.89
CA LEU A 42 3.40 13.62 -18.20
C LEU A 42 4.30 13.36 -16.99
N LEU A 43 4.57 14.40 -16.20
CA LEU A 43 5.30 14.27 -14.96
C LEU A 43 4.54 13.37 -13.97
N LEU A 44 3.24 13.56 -13.78
CA LEU A 44 2.40 12.70 -12.96
C LEU A 44 2.50 11.24 -13.40
N PHE A 45 2.31 10.96 -14.69
CA PHE A 45 2.38 9.58 -15.20
C PHE A 45 3.76 8.95 -14.96
N ARG A 46 4.84 9.74 -15.13
CA ARG A 46 6.20 9.29 -14.82
C ARG A 46 6.38 9.00 -13.33
N ILE A 47 5.87 9.87 -12.45
CA ILE A 47 5.94 9.67 -10.99
C ILE A 47 5.16 8.41 -10.62
N ALA A 48 3.91 8.26 -11.08
CA ALA A 48 3.07 7.11 -10.78
C ALA A 48 3.75 5.76 -11.12
N THR A 49 4.57 5.72 -12.18
CA THR A 49 5.34 4.50 -12.51
C THR A 49 6.32 4.06 -11.42
N LYS A 50 6.75 4.96 -10.54
CA LYS A 50 7.66 4.67 -9.43
C LYS A 50 7.03 3.82 -8.35
N LEU A 51 5.70 3.73 -8.30
CA LEU A 51 4.99 2.81 -7.41
C LEU A 51 5.37 1.33 -7.66
N LYS A 52 5.85 1.00 -8.87
CA LYS A 52 6.40 -0.32 -9.22
C LYS A 52 7.71 -0.67 -8.51
N ALA A 53 8.35 0.32 -7.89
CA ALA A 53 9.59 0.18 -7.13
C ALA A 53 9.40 0.53 -5.64
N VAL A 54 8.16 0.77 -5.20
CA VAL A 54 7.83 0.89 -3.79
C VAL A 54 7.45 -0.49 -3.30
N ASP A 55 8.35 -1.13 -2.56
CA ASP A 55 8.11 -2.44 -1.97
C ASP A 55 7.12 -2.35 -0.81
N ARG A 56 6.26 -3.36 -0.67
CA ARG A 56 5.34 -3.46 0.46
C ARG A 56 6.10 -3.78 1.75
N ALA A 57 6.22 -2.78 2.62
CA ALA A 57 7.04 -2.78 3.83
C ALA A 57 6.61 -3.85 4.84
N GLY A 58 5.32 -4.22 4.86
CA GLY A 58 4.81 -5.33 5.67
C GLY A 58 5.55 -6.65 5.41
N TRP A 59 5.86 -6.95 4.16
CA TRP A 59 6.56 -8.18 3.75
C TRP A 59 8.05 -8.14 4.06
N ILE A 60 8.71 -6.99 3.83
CA ILE A 60 10.12 -6.78 4.18
C ILE A 60 10.37 -7.09 5.66
N ARG A 61 9.47 -6.61 6.53
CA ARG A 61 9.56 -6.84 7.98
C ARG A 61 9.45 -8.31 8.39
N HIS A 62 8.87 -9.16 7.53
CA HIS A 62 8.78 -10.61 7.72
C HIS A 62 9.89 -11.38 7.00
N GLY A 63 10.93 -10.68 6.52
CA GLY A 63 12.09 -11.30 5.87
C GLY A 63 11.82 -11.80 4.46
N ILE A 64 10.78 -11.30 3.79
CA ILE A 64 10.57 -11.55 2.36
C ILE A 64 11.61 -10.74 1.59
N GLU A 65 12.54 -11.44 0.92
CA GLU A 65 13.67 -10.79 0.21
C GLU A 65 13.23 -10.04 -1.05
N ASN A 66 12.25 -10.57 -1.78
CA ASN A 66 11.72 -9.98 -3.01
C ASN A 66 10.20 -9.79 -2.86
N PRO A 67 9.77 -8.80 -2.06
CA PRO A 67 8.36 -8.53 -1.85
C PRO A 67 7.71 -8.00 -3.13
N GLU A 68 6.39 -8.08 -3.20
CA GLU A 68 5.63 -7.37 -4.21
C GLU A 68 5.79 -5.86 -4.02
N SER A 69 5.61 -5.12 -5.11
CA SER A 69 5.47 -3.67 -5.05
C SER A 69 4.03 -3.25 -4.75
N VAL A 70 3.84 -2.03 -4.28
CA VAL A 70 2.52 -1.41 -4.09
C VAL A 70 1.71 -1.39 -5.39
N ALA A 71 2.38 -1.23 -6.55
CA ALA A 71 1.72 -1.34 -7.85
C ALA A 71 1.24 -2.78 -8.17
N ALA A 72 1.96 -3.80 -7.73
CA ALA A 72 1.56 -5.21 -7.88
C ALA A 72 0.35 -5.53 -6.99
N HIS A 73 0.35 -5.05 -5.75
CA HIS A 73 -0.80 -5.09 -4.85
C HIS A 73 -2.04 -4.44 -5.48
N SER A 74 -1.91 -3.21 -5.98
CA SER A 74 -2.99 -2.49 -6.67
C SER A 74 -3.53 -3.26 -7.89
N TRP A 75 -2.65 -3.97 -8.62
CA TRP A 75 -3.05 -4.84 -9.72
C TRP A 75 -3.83 -6.07 -9.22
N GLY A 76 -3.38 -6.72 -8.15
CA GLY A 76 -4.04 -7.87 -7.55
C GLY A 76 -5.45 -7.53 -7.06
N MET A 77 -5.59 -6.41 -6.35
CA MET A 77 -6.89 -5.85 -5.96
C MET A 77 -7.79 -5.58 -7.17
N THR A 78 -7.25 -5.00 -8.24
CA THR A 78 -8.00 -4.71 -9.47
C THR A 78 -8.48 -6.00 -10.13
N PHE A 79 -7.63 -7.02 -10.18
CA PHE A 79 -7.99 -8.33 -10.70
C PHE A 79 -9.14 -8.97 -9.89
N LEU A 80 -9.06 -8.90 -8.55
CA LEU A 80 -10.16 -9.36 -7.70
C LEU A 80 -11.45 -8.57 -7.96
N ALA A 81 -11.36 -7.24 -8.05
CA ALA A 81 -12.51 -6.37 -8.32
C ALA A 81 -13.23 -6.74 -9.63
N LEU A 82 -12.53 -7.31 -10.61
CA LEU A 82 -13.14 -7.76 -11.88
C LEU A 82 -13.95 -9.06 -11.75
N PHE A 83 -13.57 -9.98 -10.87
CA PHE A 83 -14.08 -11.36 -10.91
C PHE A 83 -14.77 -11.85 -9.63
N VAL A 84 -14.57 -11.19 -8.49
CA VAL A 84 -15.29 -11.56 -7.27
C VAL A 84 -16.81 -11.34 -7.43
N PRO A 85 -17.64 -12.20 -6.82
CA PRO A 85 -19.09 -12.09 -6.90
C PRO A 85 -19.55 -10.87 -6.07
N LEU A 86 -19.93 -9.80 -6.77
CA LEU A 86 -20.41 -8.55 -6.18
C LEU A 86 -21.82 -8.30 -6.69
N GLU A 87 -22.78 -8.12 -5.79
CA GLU A 87 -24.17 -7.81 -6.14
C GLU A 87 -24.44 -6.32 -5.95
N SER A 88 -25.07 -5.68 -6.95
CA SER A 88 -25.49 -4.27 -6.86
C SER A 88 -24.37 -3.27 -6.54
N ILE A 89 -23.18 -3.50 -7.10
CA ILE A 89 -21.98 -2.65 -6.95
C ILE A 89 -21.56 -2.10 -8.32
N ASP A 90 -21.19 -0.81 -8.38
CA ASP A 90 -20.49 -0.29 -9.55
C ASP A 90 -19.04 -0.79 -9.57
N ARG A 91 -18.82 -1.86 -10.34
CA ARG A 91 -17.51 -2.49 -10.48
C ARG A 91 -16.45 -1.56 -11.07
N SER A 92 -16.83 -0.65 -11.96
CA SER A 92 -15.90 0.30 -12.57
C SER A 92 -15.34 1.24 -11.49
N ARG A 93 -16.21 1.71 -10.59
CA ARG A 93 -15.82 2.56 -9.46
C ARG A 93 -14.86 1.84 -8.51
N VAL A 94 -15.13 0.58 -8.18
CA VAL A 94 -14.23 -0.25 -7.34
C VAL A 94 -12.87 -0.46 -8.02
N VAL A 95 -12.86 -0.75 -9.32
CA VAL A 95 -11.62 -0.87 -10.11
C VAL A 95 -10.83 0.43 -10.08
N PHE A 96 -11.48 1.59 -10.28
CA PHE A 96 -10.78 2.86 -10.20
C PHE A 96 -10.19 3.13 -8.81
N MET A 97 -10.94 2.83 -7.73
CA MET A 97 -10.41 2.92 -6.36
C MET A 97 -9.20 2.00 -6.17
N ALA A 98 -9.28 0.74 -6.59
CA ALA A 98 -8.19 -0.22 -6.44
C ALA A 98 -6.88 0.26 -7.09
N ILE A 99 -6.98 0.90 -8.26
CA ILE A 99 -5.81 1.43 -8.99
C ILE A 99 -5.15 2.61 -8.25
N ILE A 100 -5.94 3.46 -7.57
CA ILE A 100 -5.47 4.77 -7.09
C ILE A 100 -5.37 4.89 -5.57
N HIS A 101 -5.89 3.94 -4.79
CA HIS A 101 -5.97 4.07 -3.32
C HIS A 101 -4.61 4.30 -2.66
N ASP A 102 -3.58 3.55 -3.07
CA ASP A 102 -2.21 3.69 -2.56
C ASP A 102 -1.32 4.59 -3.46
N LEU A 103 -1.90 5.38 -4.37
CA LEU A 103 -1.11 6.25 -5.26
C LEU A 103 -0.27 7.26 -4.47
N ALA A 104 -0.74 7.69 -3.29
CA ALA A 104 0.00 8.59 -2.42
C ALA A 104 1.35 8.01 -1.94
N GLU A 105 1.48 6.68 -1.87
CA GLU A 105 2.69 6.00 -1.41
C GLU A 105 3.88 6.23 -2.34
N VAL A 106 3.64 6.71 -3.57
CA VAL A 106 4.72 7.10 -4.49
C VAL A 106 5.63 8.20 -3.92
N LEU A 107 5.11 9.06 -3.04
CA LEU A 107 5.89 10.09 -2.33
C LEU A 107 6.02 9.81 -0.82
N VAL A 108 5.02 9.18 -0.22
CA VAL A 108 4.97 8.91 1.22
C VAL A 108 5.80 7.67 1.60
N GLY A 109 5.90 6.69 0.70
CA GLY A 109 6.31 5.32 0.98
C GLY A 109 5.18 4.49 1.58
N ASP A 110 5.30 3.16 1.55
CA ASP A 110 4.40 2.25 2.28
C ASP A 110 4.72 2.31 3.78
N VAL A 111 3.91 3.07 4.53
CA VAL A 111 4.08 3.29 5.97
C VAL A 111 3.27 2.28 6.76
N THR A 112 3.94 1.46 7.56
CA THR A 112 3.35 0.41 8.38
C THR A 112 2.99 0.91 9.79
N PRO A 113 2.17 0.17 10.56
CA PRO A 113 1.87 0.50 11.96
C PRO A 113 3.08 0.52 12.92
N HIS A 114 4.24 0.02 12.48
CA HIS A 114 5.46 -0.05 13.29
C HIS A 114 6.45 1.06 12.98
N ASP A 115 6.19 1.87 11.95
CA ASP A 115 7.01 3.02 11.63
C ASP A 115 6.78 4.17 12.62
N PRO A 116 7.78 5.04 12.85
CA PRO A 116 7.69 6.16 13.78
C PRO A 116 6.85 7.34 13.23
N ILE A 117 5.81 7.04 12.43
CA ILE A 117 4.89 8.02 11.83
C ILE A 117 3.50 7.74 12.40
N SER A 118 2.93 8.73 13.10
CA SER A 118 1.56 8.61 13.61
C SER A 118 0.55 8.47 12.48
N ARG A 119 -0.58 7.80 12.73
CA ARG A 119 -1.69 7.71 11.74
C ARG A 119 -2.15 9.08 11.25
N LYS A 120 -2.19 10.08 12.13
CA LYS A 120 -2.56 11.46 11.78
C LYS A 120 -1.54 12.07 10.81
N GLU A 121 -0.26 11.84 11.05
CA GLU A 121 0.79 12.34 10.17
C GLU A 121 0.79 11.58 8.84
N LYS A 122 0.68 10.24 8.82
CA LYS A 122 0.53 9.44 7.60
C LYS A 122 -0.59 10.01 6.72
N LYS A 123 -1.80 10.14 7.30
CA LYS A 123 -2.95 10.72 6.59
C LYS A 123 -2.68 12.13 6.05
N ARG A 124 -2.07 13.01 6.86
CA ARG A 124 -1.73 14.36 6.41
C ARG A 124 -0.80 14.33 5.19
N ARG A 125 0.21 13.45 5.19
CA ARG A 125 1.16 13.29 4.07
C ARG A 125 0.49 12.75 2.81
N GLU A 126 -0.44 11.82 2.98
CA GLU A 126 -1.21 11.23 1.89
C GLU A 126 -2.18 12.23 1.28
N ASP A 127 -2.94 12.95 2.12
CA ASP A 127 -3.85 14.02 1.69
C ASP A 127 -3.05 15.09 0.89
N GLU A 128 -1.91 15.55 1.42
CA GLU A 128 -1.05 16.54 0.75
C GLU A 128 -0.47 16.01 -0.58
N THR A 129 -0.14 14.71 -0.63
CA THR A 129 0.33 14.07 -1.87
C THR A 129 -0.77 14.01 -2.91
N MET A 130 -1.96 13.56 -2.53
CA MET A 130 -3.07 13.42 -3.48
C MET A 130 -3.56 14.77 -3.99
N ASP A 131 -3.58 15.81 -3.14
CA ASP A 131 -3.87 17.18 -3.58
C ASP A 131 -2.83 17.66 -4.60
N LEU A 132 -1.54 17.39 -4.35
CA LEU A 132 -0.45 17.72 -5.28
C LEU A 132 -0.60 16.99 -6.62
N LEU A 133 -0.79 15.66 -6.60
CA LEU A 133 -0.93 14.84 -7.82
C LEU A 133 -2.18 15.22 -8.62
N ALA A 134 -3.31 15.46 -7.95
CA ALA A 134 -4.54 15.91 -8.61
C ALA A 134 -4.37 17.29 -9.27
N SER A 135 -3.58 18.19 -8.67
CA SER A 135 -3.29 19.52 -9.27
C SER A 135 -2.42 19.47 -10.53
N MET A 136 -1.84 18.31 -10.87
CA MET A 136 -1.08 18.10 -12.10
C MET A 136 -1.95 17.74 -13.30
N LEU A 137 -3.23 17.43 -13.08
CA LEU A 137 -4.21 17.08 -14.10
C LEU A 137 -5.09 18.27 -14.48
N SER A 138 -5.96 18.07 -15.47
CA SER A 138 -7.10 18.97 -15.70
C SER A 138 -7.95 19.10 -14.43
N LYS A 139 -8.63 20.24 -14.25
CA LYS A 139 -9.48 20.47 -13.06
C LYS A 139 -10.50 19.33 -12.87
N THR A 140 -11.15 18.91 -13.94
CA THR A 140 -12.18 17.87 -13.92
C THR A 140 -11.59 16.52 -13.51
N ASP A 141 -10.46 16.12 -14.10
CA ASP A 141 -9.85 14.82 -13.81
C ASP A 141 -9.23 14.77 -12.41
N GLY A 142 -8.61 15.88 -11.99
CA GLY A 142 -8.06 16.04 -10.64
C GLY A 142 -9.14 15.95 -9.57
N GLU A 143 -10.26 16.65 -9.74
CA GLU A 143 -11.42 16.57 -8.83
C GLU A 143 -12.00 15.15 -8.77
N TYR A 144 -12.07 14.45 -9.91
CA TYR A 144 -12.58 13.09 -9.99
C TYR A 144 -11.71 12.08 -9.24
N ILE A 145 -10.39 12.05 -9.49
CA ILE A 145 -9.47 11.12 -8.83
C ILE A 145 -9.38 11.40 -7.32
N LEU A 146 -9.30 12.68 -6.94
CA LEU A 146 -9.27 13.07 -5.53
C LEU A 146 -10.57 12.68 -4.82
N GLY A 147 -11.72 12.83 -5.48
CA GLY A 147 -13.02 12.39 -4.96
C GLY A 147 -13.06 10.88 -4.73
N LEU A 148 -12.59 10.07 -5.69
CA LEU A 148 -12.52 8.61 -5.55
C LEU A 148 -11.58 8.18 -4.44
N TRP A 149 -10.40 8.80 -4.34
CA TRP A 149 -9.42 8.49 -3.30
C TRP A 149 -9.98 8.80 -1.90
N ARG A 150 -10.58 9.99 -1.72
CA ARG A 150 -11.22 10.37 -0.45
C ARG A 150 -12.40 9.47 -0.11
N GLU A 151 -13.16 9.01 -1.10
CA GLU A 151 -14.26 8.06 -0.88
C GLU A 151 -13.74 6.71 -0.38
N PHE A 152 -12.64 6.20 -0.97
CA PHE A 152 -11.96 4.99 -0.48
C PHE A 152 -11.51 5.17 0.98
N GLU A 153 -10.81 6.27 1.28
CA GLU A 153 -10.31 6.59 2.62
C GLU A 153 -11.44 6.67 3.66
N ASP A 154 -12.55 7.31 3.31
CA ASP A 154 -13.71 7.46 4.19
C ASP A 154 -14.39 6.13 4.49
N GLY A 155 -14.41 5.19 3.53
CA GLY A 155 -14.96 3.85 3.71
C GLY A 155 -16.44 3.82 4.11
N LYS A 156 -17.26 4.71 3.51
CA LYS A 156 -18.69 4.90 3.85
C LYS A 156 -19.64 4.39 2.77
N THR A 157 -19.23 4.41 1.51
CA THR A 157 -20.05 3.96 0.37
C THR A 157 -19.93 2.45 0.21
N LYS A 158 -20.87 1.82 -0.50
CA LYS A 158 -20.80 0.37 -0.76
C LYS A 158 -19.53 0.01 -1.54
N GLU A 159 -19.21 0.81 -2.55
CA GLU A 159 -18.03 0.65 -3.40
C GLU A 159 -16.72 0.80 -2.61
N SER A 160 -16.60 1.81 -1.74
CA SER A 160 -15.41 1.98 -0.90
C SER A 160 -15.26 0.87 0.13
N LEU A 161 -16.35 0.39 0.72
CA LEU A 161 -16.33 -0.77 1.62
C LEU A 161 -15.87 -2.04 0.90
N VAL A 162 -16.37 -2.29 -0.31
CA VAL A 162 -15.90 -3.39 -1.16
C VAL A 162 -14.42 -3.23 -1.48
N ALA A 163 -13.97 -2.06 -1.93
CA ALA A 163 -12.57 -1.81 -2.28
C ALA A 163 -11.64 -2.03 -1.07
N GLN A 164 -12.00 -1.53 0.11
CA GLN A 164 -11.24 -1.77 1.35
C GLN A 164 -11.22 -3.25 1.77
N ASP A 165 -12.28 -4.00 1.51
CA ASP A 165 -12.31 -5.43 1.79
C ASP A 165 -11.41 -6.20 0.80
N LEU A 166 -11.37 -5.78 -0.47
CA LEU A 166 -10.49 -6.36 -1.49
C LEU A 166 -9.01 -6.10 -1.21
N ASP A 167 -8.65 -4.92 -0.70
CA ASP A 167 -7.30 -4.60 -0.20
C ASP A 167 -6.81 -5.67 0.82
N LYS A 168 -7.66 -6.00 1.79
CA LYS A 168 -7.35 -7.03 2.80
C LYS A 168 -7.29 -8.43 2.20
N ILE A 169 -8.19 -8.75 1.26
CA ILE A 169 -8.23 -10.07 0.63
C ILE A 169 -6.98 -10.30 -0.21
N ASP A 170 -6.58 -9.31 -1.00
CA ASP A 170 -5.36 -9.38 -1.81
C ASP A 170 -4.13 -9.62 -0.92
N MET A 171 -3.98 -8.84 0.15
CA MET A 171 -2.92 -9.02 1.14
C MET A 171 -2.92 -10.43 1.76
N VAL A 172 -4.10 -10.99 2.07
CA VAL A 172 -4.22 -12.36 2.60
C VAL A 172 -3.79 -13.40 1.55
N LEU A 173 -4.20 -13.25 0.30
CA LEU A 173 -3.80 -14.17 -0.79
C LEU A 173 -2.29 -14.10 -1.04
N GLN A 174 -1.70 -12.91 -0.98
CA GLN A 174 -0.25 -12.75 -1.11
C GLN A 174 0.49 -13.37 0.08
N ALA A 175 -0.03 -13.22 1.31
CA ALA A 175 0.54 -13.90 2.49
C ALA A 175 0.55 -15.42 2.29
N LEU A 176 -0.54 -16.01 1.80
CA LEU A 176 -0.60 -17.46 1.52
C LEU A 176 0.46 -17.89 0.51
N THR A 177 0.70 -17.07 -0.52
CA THR A 177 1.75 -17.33 -1.51
C THR A 177 3.14 -17.28 -0.87
N TYR A 178 3.41 -16.30 0.00
CA TYR A 178 4.69 -16.22 0.69
C TYR A 178 4.92 -17.32 1.73
N GLU A 179 3.87 -17.79 2.42
CA GLU A 179 3.97 -18.92 3.35
C GLU A 179 4.52 -20.19 2.69
N GLU A 180 4.38 -20.34 1.37
CA GLU A 180 4.98 -21.46 0.62
C GLU A 180 6.51 -21.40 0.61
N SER A 181 7.06 -20.19 0.60
CA SER A 181 8.51 -19.96 0.57
C SER A 181 9.14 -19.93 1.97
N ILE A 182 8.44 -19.36 2.96
CA ILE A 182 9.00 -19.16 4.30
C ILE A 182 8.46 -20.14 5.34
N GLY A 183 7.41 -20.88 5.03
CA GLY A 183 6.75 -21.82 5.93
C GLY A 183 5.46 -21.27 6.54
N ARG A 184 4.45 -22.14 6.63
CA ARG A 184 3.12 -21.86 7.19
C ARG A 184 3.20 -21.36 8.63
N GLY A 185 2.33 -20.40 8.98
CA GLY A 185 2.20 -19.82 10.32
C GLY A 185 3.08 -18.60 10.56
N LYS A 186 4.06 -18.33 9.69
CA LYS A 186 4.94 -17.15 9.82
C LYS A 186 4.26 -15.83 9.45
N LEU A 187 3.12 -15.88 8.77
CA LEU A 187 2.35 -14.71 8.33
C LEU A 187 0.91 -14.74 8.88
N ASP A 188 0.67 -15.45 9.99
CA ASP A 188 -0.67 -15.57 10.60
C ASP A 188 -1.26 -14.21 11.01
N GLU A 189 -0.44 -13.21 11.31
CA GLU A 189 -0.92 -11.87 11.63
C GLU A 189 -1.71 -11.22 10.48
N PHE A 190 -1.33 -11.52 9.23
CA PHE A 190 -2.04 -11.03 8.04
C PHE A 190 -3.38 -11.75 7.85
N MET A 191 -3.49 -13.00 8.29
CA MET A 191 -4.74 -13.78 8.20
C MET A 191 -5.85 -13.16 9.05
N HIS A 192 -5.50 -12.46 10.13
CA HIS A 192 -6.47 -11.74 10.96
C HIS A 192 -7.16 -10.57 10.23
N ALA A 193 -6.67 -10.15 9.06
CA ALA A 193 -7.32 -9.14 8.24
C ALA A 193 -8.73 -9.57 7.77
N VAL A 194 -8.97 -10.88 7.63
CA VAL A 194 -10.30 -11.42 7.27
C VAL A 194 -11.38 -11.03 8.29
N ASN A 195 -11.02 -10.93 9.57
CA ASN A 195 -11.96 -10.52 10.63
C ASN A 195 -12.44 -9.07 10.49
N LYS A 196 -11.74 -8.25 9.69
CA LYS A 196 -12.06 -6.84 9.46
C LYS A 196 -12.86 -6.62 8.16
N ILE A 197 -13.16 -7.69 7.41
CA ILE A 197 -13.99 -7.60 6.21
C ILE A 197 -15.40 -7.21 6.61
N LYS A 198 -15.97 -6.21 5.94
CA LYS A 198 -17.24 -5.58 6.33
C LYS A 198 -18.41 -6.15 5.52
N THR A 199 -18.23 -6.32 4.22
CA THR A 199 -19.28 -6.70 3.26
C THR A 199 -19.65 -8.19 3.36
N PRO A 200 -20.95 -8.55 3.39
CA PRO A 200 -21.38 -9.94 3.51
C PRO A 200 -20.84 -10.87 2.41
N GLU A 201 -20.80 -10.39 1.18
CA GLU A 201 -20.37 -11.13 -0.01
C GLU A 201 -18.90 -11.54 0.12
N LEU A 202 -18.05 -10.60 0.54
CA LEU A 202 -16.62 -10.83 0.68
C LEU A 202 -16.25 -11.58 1.97
N LYS A 203 -17.06 -11.51 3.03
CA LYS A 203 -16.89 -12.38 4.22
C LYS A 203 -16.97 -13.86 3.85
N SER A 204 -17.95 -14.23 3.04
CA SER A 204 -18.10 -15.60 2.55
C SER A 204 -16.91 -16.01 1.68
N PHE A 205 -16.48 -15.13 0.77
CA PHE A 205 -15.32 -15.37 -0.08
C PHE A 205 -14.03 -15.57 0.72
N ALA A 206 -13.73 -14.67 1.65
CA ALA A 206 -12.55 -14.77 2.51
C ALA A 206 -12.57 -15.99 3.44
N SER A 207 -13.75 -16.38 3.93
CA SER A 207 -13.88 -17.60 4.73
C SER A 207 -13.50 -18.85 3.92
N LYS A 208 -13.86 -18.90 2.64
CA LYS A 208 -13.45 -19.99 1.74
C LYS A 208 -11.94 -20.03 1.49
N ILE A 209 -11.30 -18.87 1.41
CA ILE A 209 -9.83 -18.78 1.31
C ILE A 209 -9.17 -19.42 2.54
N LEU A 210 -9.60 -19.04 3.75
CA LEU A 210 -9.05 -19.60 4.99
C LEU A 210 -9.39 -21.08 5.17
N GLN A 211 -10.61 -21.50 4.79
CA GLN A 211 -10.98 -22.91 4.77
C GLN A 211 -10.06 -23.70 3.83
N GLY A 212 -9.82 -23.21 2.61
CA GLY A 212 -8.89 -23.82 1.66
C GLY A 212 -7.47 -23.95 2.23
N ARG A 213 -6.96 -22.91 2.89
CA ARG A 213 -5.68 -22.97 3.62
C ARG A 213 -5.68 -24.09 4.68
N ASN A 214 -6.76 -24.23 5.45
CA ASN A 214 -6.85 -25.22 6.54
C ASN A 214 -7.06 -26.65 6.05
N GLU A 215 -7.82 -26.84 4.98
CA GLU A 215 -8.16 -28.15 4.40
C GLU A 215 -7.09 -28.68 3.45
N ALA A 216 -6.26 -27.80 2.91
CA ALA A 216 -5.05 -28.19 2.20
C ALA A 216 -4.16 -29.01 3.16
N LYS A 217 -4.34 -30.33 3.14
CA LYS A 217 -3.37 -31.30 3.63
C LYS A 217 -2.04 -30.97 2.96
N ASP A 218 -0.96 -31.02 3.75
CA ASP A 218 0.38 -30.58 3.36
C ASP A 218 0.65 -30.68 1.85
N ASP A 219 1.00 -29.53 1.28
CA ASP A 219 1.51 -29.32 -0.07
C ASP A 219 0.53 -29.22 -1.24
N ALA A 220 -0.80 -29.29 -1.11
CA ALA A 220 -1.66 -29.19 -2.31
C ALA A 220 -1.62 -27.81 -2.99
N TRP A 221 -1.87 -26.74 -2.22
CA TRP A 221 -1.76 -25.35 -2.68
C TRP A 221 -0.31 -25.01 -3.05
N SER A 222 0.63 -25.40 -2.19
CA SER A 222 2.08 -25.23 -2.37
C SER A 222 2.64 -25.92 -3.62
N ARG A 223 2.09 -27.08 -4.03
CA ARG A 223 2.54 -27.80 -5.25
C ARG A 223 2.09 -27.13 -6.54
N SER A 224 0.93 -26.47 -6.56
CA SER A 224 0.41 -25.82 -7.76
C SER A 224 1.20 -24.57 -8.14
N THR A 225 1.63 -23.78 -7.16
CA THR A 225 2.36 -22.52 -7.32
C THR A 225 3.87 -22.72 -7.51
N LYS A 226 4.47 -23.71 -6.83
CA LYS A 226 5.91 -24.01 -6.98
C LYS A 226 6.31 -24.27 -8.44
N LYS A 227 5.45 -24.91 -9.24
CA LYS A 227 5.68 -25.12 -10.67
C LYS A 227 5.65 -23.83 -11.49
N ILE A 228 4.87 -22.84 -11.06
CA ILE A 228 4.78 -21.53 -11.71
C ILE A 228 6.06 -20.73 -11.41
N ASP A 229 6.48 -20.71 -10.15
CA ASP A 229 7.71 -20.04 -9.73
C ASP A 229 8.96 -20.63 -10.39
N GLU A 230 9.04 -21.96 -10.49
CA GLU A 230 10.11 -22.66 -11.20
C GLU A 230 10.14 -22.29 -12.69
N TYR A 231 8.98 -22.11 -13.33
CA TYR A 231 8.88 -21.73 -14.75
C TYR A 231 9.42 -20.32 -15.04
N TYR A 232 9.19 -19.35 -14.15
CA TYR A 232 9.68 -17.98 -14.35
C TYR A 232 11.14 -17.77 -13.91
N ARG A 233 11.71 -18.71 -13.15
CA ARG A 233 13.12 -18.67 -12.72
C ARG A 233 14.07 -19.49 -13.62
N SER A 234 13.54 -20.34 -14.50
CA SER A 234 14.29 -21.10 -15.52
C SER A 234 14.53 -20.29 -16.79
#